data_AF-A0A6V8F3Y8-F1
#
_entry.id   AF-A0A6V8F3Y8-F1
#
_cell.length_a   1.000
_cell.length_b   1.000
_cell.length_c   1.000
_cell.angle_alpha   90.00
_cell.angle_beta   90.00
_cell.angle_gamma   90.00
#
_symmetry.space_group_name_H-M   'P 1'
#
loop_
_entity.id
_entity.type
_entity.pdbx_description
1 polymer ?
#
loop_
_entity_poly.entity_id
_entity_poly.type
_entity_poly.pdbx_seq_one_letter_code
_entity_poly.pdbx_strand_id
1 'polypeptide(L)'
;MSPIKKKCPKCSAKAVRLYQNKTLDGKRKWVPTAWLCTDCNFLYTVASDTLMYPIGGKDYQKSYDGKCPNCDLKLVRLFRHKNPVNGKQEWISSAWYCTCCKYVWLDRAEKP
;
A
#
# COMPACT_ATOMS: atom_id res chain seq x y z
N MET A 1 8.23 -8.00 -24.33
CA MET A 1 7.72 -8.60 -23.07
C MET A 1 6.93 -7.55 -22.31
N SER A 2 5.59 -7.62 -22.35
CA SER A 2 4.75 -6.73 -21.53
C SER A 2 5.01 -7.03 -20.05
N PRO A 3 5.32 -6.03 -19.21
CA PRO A 3 5.49 -6.28 -17.78
C PRO A 3 4.17 -6.87 -17.25
N ILE A 4 4.23 -8.09 -16.73
CA ILE A 4 3.07 -8.78 -16.16
C ILE A 4 2.47 -7.85 -15.11
N LYS A 5 1.36 -7.21 -15.45
CA LYS A 5 0.61 -6.36 -14.52
C LYS A 5 0.04 -7.32 -13.48
N LYS A 6 0.52 -7.24 -12.22
CA LYS A 6 0.00 -8.12 -11.17
C LYS A 6 -1.51 -7.92 -11.10
N LYS A 7 -2.25 -9.03 -11.21
CA LYS A 7 -3.69 -9.04 -11.07
C LYS A 7 -4.05 -9.09 -9.59
N CYS A 8 -5.18 -8.50 -9.24
CA CYS A 8 -5.76 -8.61 -7.91
C CYS A 8 -6.17 -10.07 -7.68
N PRO A 9 -5.77 -10.72 -6.57
CA PRO A 9 -6.19 -12.08 -6.28
C PRO A 9 -7.69 -12.20 -5.95
N LYS A 10 -8.35 -11.10 -5.57
CA LYS A 10 -9.78 -11.06 -5.23
C LYS A 10 -10.69 -10.93 -6.46
N CYS A 11 -10.38 -10.02 -7.39
CA CYS A 11 -11.27 -9.72 -8.54
C CYS A 11 -10.57 -9.79 -9.91
N SER A 12 -9.33 -10.27 -9.98
CA SER A 12 -8.51 -10.35 -11.21
C SER A 12 -8.22 -9.03 -11.93
N ALA A 13 -8.72 -7.90 -11.42
CA ALA A 13 -8.45 -6.58 -11.94
C ALA A 13 -6.99 -6.15 -11.76
N LYS A 14 -6.65 -4.95 -12.23
CA LYS A 14 -5.30 -4.40 -12.11
C LYS A 14 -4.93 -4.14 -10.64
N ALA A 15 -3.73 -4.53 -10.25
CA ALA A 15 -3.10 -4.11 -9.00
C ALA A 15 -1.89 -3.21 -9.27
N VAL A 16 -1.68 -2.23 -8.39
CA VAL A 16 -0.55 -1.28 -8.43
C VAL A 16 0.32 -1.44 -7.19
N ARG A 17 1.63 -1.25 -7.33
CA ARG A 17 2.56 -1.27 -6.20
C ARG A 17 2.43 0.00 -5.36
N LEU A 18 2.48 -0.21 -4.07
CA LEU A 18 2.66 0.82 -3.06
C LEU A 18 4.07 0.71 -2.47
N TYR A 19 4.71 1.84 -2.30
CA TYR A 19 6.11 1.95 -1.91
C TYR A 19 6.23 2.72 -0.61
N GLN A 20 7.20 2.31 0.20
CA GLN A 20 7.64 3.06 1.36
C GLN A 20 8.93 3.82 0.99
N ASN A 21 9.02 5.09 1.38
CA ASN A 21 10.28 5.82 1.30
C ASN A 21 11.13 5.46 2.53
N LYS A 22 12.28 4.81 2.32
CA LYS A 22 13.21 4.41 3.39
C LYS A 22 14.62 4.91 3.08
N THR A 23 15.37 5.28 4.11
CA THR A 23 16.82 5.44 3.99
C THR A 23 17.48 4.07 4.15
N LEU A 24 18.18 3.62 3.12
CA LEU A 24 18.96 2.37 3.08
C LEU A 24 20.37 2.72 2.62
N ASP A 25 21.40 2.32 3.37
CA ASP A 25 22.80 2.61 3.07
C ASP A 25 23.07 4.12 2.90
N GLY A 26 22.44 4.94 3.76
CA GLY A 26 22.54 6.40 3.71
C GLY A 26 21.78 7.07 2.55
N LYS A 27 21.09 6.32 1.68
CA LYS A 27 20.35 6.87 0.53
C LYS A 27 18.86 6.61 0.64
N ARG A 28 18.03 7.59 0.27
CA ARG A 28 16.57 7.41 0.17
C ARG A 28 16.23 6.50 -1.01
N LYS A 29 15.49 5.44 -0.75
CA LYS A 29 15.03 4.46 -1.74
C LYS A 29 13.53 4.22 -1.57
N TRP A 30 12.84 4.05 -2.69
CA TRP A 30 11.45 3.66 -2.74
C TRP A 30 11.34 2.13 -2.73
N VAL A 31 10.94 1.58 -1.59
CA VAL A 31 10.90 0.13 -1.37
C VAL A 31 9.46 -0.38 -1.60
N PRO A 32 9.23 -1.27 -2.58
CA PRO A 32 7.91 -1.84 -2.81
C PRO A 32 7.47 -2.64 -1.58
N THR A 33 6.30 -2.31 -1.02
CA THR A 33 5.86 -2.83 0.28
C THR A 33 4.51 -3.54 0.19
N ALA A 34 3.58 -3.01 -0.59
CA ALA A 34 2.24 -3.59 -0.77
C ALA A 34 1.74 -3.46 -2.22
N TRP A 35 0.64 -4.13 -2.50
CA TRP A 35 -0.14 -4.04 -3.72
C TRP A 35 -1.54 -3.57 -3.37
N LEU A 36 -2.12 -2.74 -4.24
CA LEU A 36 -3.48 -2.23 -4.15
C LEU A 36 -4.23 -2.54 -5.45
N CYS A 37 -5.36 -3.23 -5.35
CA CYS A 37 -6.30 -3.33 -6.46
C CYS A 37 -6.93 -1.97 -6.73
N THR A 38 -6.94 -1.54 -7.99
CA THR A 38 -7.56 -0.25 -8.38
C THR A 38 -9.08 -0.28 -8.44
N ASP A 39 -9.67 -1.48 -8.39
CA ASP A 39 -11.10 -1.68 -8.65
C ASP A 39 -11.82 -2.03 -7.36
N CYS A 40 -11.39 -3.09 -6.65
CA CYS A 40 -12.00 -3.54 -5.40
C CYS A 40 -11.25 -3.10 -4.13
N ASN A 41 -10.24 -2.22 -4.25
CA ASN A 41 -9.43 -1.71 -3.13
C ASN A 41 -8.69 -2.76 -2.29
N PHE A 42 -8.67 -4.03 -2.73
CA PHE A 42 -7.97 -5.11 -2.04
C PHE A 42 -6.47 -4.82 -1.90
N LEU A 43 -5.98 -4.86 -0.67
CA LEU A 43 -4.58 -4.65 -0.30
C LEU A 43 -3.91 -5.96 0.11
N TYR A 44 -2.63 -6.12 -0.25
CA TYR A 44 -1.82 -7.28 0.14
C TYR A 44 -0.33 -6.95 0.07
N THR A 45 0.52 -7.62 0.86
CA THR A 45 1.95 -7.28 0.98
C THR A 45 2.79 -7.78 -0.19
N VAL A 46 3.94 -7.14 -0.46
CA VAL A 46 4.87 -7.53 -1.55
C VAL A 46 5.76 -8.71 -1.13
N ALA A 47 6.21 -8.75 0.12
CA ALA A 47 7.05 -9.83 0.66
C ALA A 47 6.30 -11.15 0.86
N SER A 48 5.02 -11.19 0.49
CA SER A 48 4.15 -12.31 0.75
C SER A 48 3.28 -12.56 -0.47
N ASP A 49 3.88 -13.09 -1.53
CA ASP A 49 3.13 -13.88 -2.52
C ASP A 49 2.34 -15.04 -1.85
N THR A 50 2.51 -15.25 -0.53
CA THR A 50 1.88 -16.23 0.36
C THR A 50 0.95 -15.70 1.45
N LEU A 51 0.94 -14.41 1.81
CA LEU A 51 0.06 -13.89 2.87
C LEU A 51 -0.90 -12.84 2.32
N MET A 52 -2.05 -13.35 1.90
CA MET A 52 -3.24 -12.56 1.62
C MET A 52 -3.85 -12.14 2.95
N TYR A 53 -3.48 -10.97 3.46
CA TYR A 53 -4.27 -10.35 4.52
C TYR A 53 -5.37 -9.52 3.85
N PRO A 54 -6.63 -10.00 3.79
CA PRO A 54 -7.73 -9.12 3.45
C PRO A 54 -7.72 -7.96 4.45
N ILE A 55 -7.47 -6.76 3.95
CA ILE A 55 -7.72 -5.56 4.72
C ILE A 55 -9.19 -5.22 4.53
N GLY A 56 -9.86 -5.00 5.65
CA GLY A 56 -11.31 -4.85 5.76
C GLY A 56 -11.91 -5.31 7.09
N GLY A 57 -11.11 -5.80 8.06
CA GLY A 57 -11.65 -6.12 9.39
C GLY A 57 -11.82 -4.91 10.32
N LYS A 58 -11.03 -3.84 10.11
CA LYS A 58 -11.09 -2.61 10.92
C LYS A 58 -10.78 -1.41 10.03
N ASP A 59 -11.73 -0.49 9.93
CA ASP A 59 -11.51 0.80 9.30
C ASP A 59 -10.35 1.52 9.99
N TYR A 60 -9.43 2.05 9.18
CA TYR A 60 -8.46 3.00 9.70
C TYR A 60 -9.15 4.32 9.94
N GLN A 61 -9.55 4.56 11.19
CA GLN A 61 -9.99 5.87 11.60
C GLN A 61 -8.77 6.81 11.63
N LYS A 62 -8.90 8.00 11.05
CA LYS A 62 -7.86 9.05 11.11
C LYS A 62 -7.44 9.40 12.55
N SER A 63 -8.25 9.01 13.54
CA SER A 63 -8.05 9.19 14.98
C SER A 63 -6.95 8.32 15.59
N TYR A 64 -6.32 7.40 14.87
CA TYR A 64 -5.23 6.58 15.43
C TYR A 64 -3.90 7.34 15.61
N ASP A 65 -3.85 8.66 15.39
CA ASP A 65 -2.64 9.50 15.51
C ASP A 65 -1.40 8.95 14.77
N GLY A 66 -1.63 8.20 13.70
CA GLY A 66 -0.57 7.53 12.94
C GLY A 66 0.07 6.34 13.67
N LYS A 67 -0.62 5.74 14.65
CA LYS A 67 -0.22 4.51 15.34
C LYS A 67 -1.01 3.30 14.89
N CYS A 68 -0.40 2.13 15.02
CA CYS A 68 -1.00 0.86 14.66
C CYS A 68 -2.04 0.46 15.72
N PRO A 69 -3.31 0.19 15.34
CA PRO A 69 -4.34 -0.19 16.30
C PRO A 69 -4.08 -1.55 16.98
N ASN A 70 -3.14 -2.35 16.46
CA ASN A 70 -2.82 -3.68 16.98
C ASN A 70 -1.58 -3.71 17.87
N CYS A 71 -0.62 -2.79 17.70
CA CYS A 71 0.63 -2.82 18.45
C CYS A 71 1.10 -1.45 18.96
N ASP A 72 0.29 -0.41 18.79
CA ASP A 72 0.56 0.99 19.15
C ASP A 72 1.83 1.62 18.52
N LEU A 73 2.59 0.86 17.73
CA LEU A 73 3.77 1.37 17.03
C LEU A 73 3.38 2.31 15.88
N LYS A 74 4.24 3.28 15.61
CA LYS A 74 4.05 4.26 14.54
C LYS A 74 3.91 3.59 13.17
N LEU A 75 2.85 3.97 12.46
CA LEU A 75 2.62 3.58 11.08
C LEU A 75 3.50 4.39 10.14
N VAL A 76 3.83 3.78 9.03
CA VAL A 76 4.59 4.40 7.95
C VAL A 76 3.69 4.64 6.76
N ARG A 77 4.00 5.71 6.00
CA ARG A 77 3.26 6.05 4.80
C ARG A 77 3.67 5.19 3.62
N LEU A 78 2.66 4.72 2.88
CA LEU A 78 2.82 4.11 1.58
C LEU A 78 2.32 5.03 0.46
N PHE A 79 3.05 5.01 -0.64
CA PHE A 79 2.84 5.89 -1.77
C PHE A 79 2.70 5.09 -3.05
N ARG A 80 1.80 5.53 -3.92
CA ARG A 80 1.67 5.03 -5.28
C ARG A 80 2.48 5.91 -6.21
N HIS A 81 3.32 5.28 -7.03
CA HIS A 81 3.96 5.96 -8.15
C HIS A 81 2.95 6.16 -9.29
N LYS A 82 2.77 7.40 -9.74
CA LYS A 82 1.99 7.76 -10.91
C LYS A 82 2.93 8.34 -11.95
N ASN A 83 3.07 7.64 -13.08
CA ASN A 83 3.77 8.15 -14.26
C ASN A 83 2.70 8.65 -15.25
N PRO A 84 2.42 9.96 -15.32
CA PRO A 84 1.46 10.48 -16.29
C PRO A 84 2.00 10.35 -17.72
N VAL A 85 1.11 10.27 -18.71
CA VAL A 85 1.49 10.26 -20.14
C VAL A 85 2.14 11.58 -20.52
N ASN A 86 1.62 12.69 -19.99
CA ASN A 86 2.18 14.03 -20.10
C ASN A 86 2.33 14.61 -18.69
N GLY A 87 3.54 15.01 -18.29
CA GLY A 87 3.80 15.66 -17.00
C GLY A 87 4.92 15.03 -16.17
N LYS A 88 5.10 15.54 -14.94
CA LYS A 88 6.12 15.07 -14.00
C LYS A 88 5.65 13.83 -13.25
N GLN A 89 6.58 12.95 -12.91
CA GLN A 89 6.32 11.80 -12.05
C GLN A 89 5.89 12.24 -10.66
N GLU A 90 4.87 11.58 -10.11
CA GLU A 90 4.29 11.94 -8.82
C GLU A 90 4.19 10.72 -7.89
N TRP A 91 4.38 10.98 -6.59
CA TRP A 91 4.22 10.01 -5.52
C TRP A 91 3.02 10.39 -4.66
N ILE A 92 1.95 9.61 -4.78
CA ILE A 92 0.65 9.92 -4.16
C ILE A 92 0.50 9.09 -2.91
N SER A 93 0.33 9.75 -1.76
CA SER A 93 0.04 9.06 -0.49
C SER A 93 -1.30 8.32 -0.61
N SER A 94 -1.30 7.02 -0.29
CA SER A 94 -2.46 6.15 -0.53
C SER A 94 -2.85 5.29 0.67
N ALA A 95 -1.89 4.94 1.52
CA ALA A 95 -2.12 3.99 2.61
C ALA A 95 -1.14 4.17 3.78
N TRP A 96 -1.51 3.60 4.92
CA TRP A 96 -0.68 3.40 6.10
C TRP A 96 -0.24 1.94 6.20
N TYR A 97 0.95 1.70 6.73
CA TYR A 97 1.51 0.36 6.90
C TYR A 97 2.15 0.22 8.27
N CYS A 98 1.92 -0.90 8.93
CA CYS A 98 2.63 -1.26 10.15
C CYS A 98 3.84 -2.13 9.79
N THR A 99 5.05 -1.66 10.09
CA THR A 99 6.27 -2.43 9.84
C THR A 99 6.39 -3.66 10.75
N CYS A 100 5.75 -3.64 11.93
CA CYS A 100 5.71 -4.77 12.85
C CYS A 100 4.65 -5.79 12.41
N CYS A 101 3.37 -5.42 12.47
CA CYS A 101 2.25 -6.33 12.21
C CYS A 101 1.97 -6.59 10.72
N LYS A 102 2.63 -5.89 9.81
CA LYS A 102 2.48 -6.01 8.34
C LYS A 102 1.10 -5.66 7.77
N TYR A 103 0.16 -5.20 8.58
CA TYR A 103 -1.12 -4.66 8.11
C TYR A 103 -0.93 -3.36 7.34
N VAL A 104 -1.82 -3.15 6.37
CA VAL A 104 -1.91 -1.95 5.56
C VAL A 104 -3.34 -1.39 5.70
N TRP A 105 -3.53 -0.09 5.62
CA TRP A 105 -4.85 0.53 5.63
C TRP A 105 -4.93 1.64 4.59
N LEU A 106 -6.01 1.71 3.82
CA LEU A 106 -6.22 2.78 2.86
C LEU A 106 -6.58 4.09 3.57
N ASP A 107 -6.17 5.20 2.97
CA ASP A 107 -6.59 6.54 3.42
C ASP A 107 -8.04 6.88 3.12
N ARG A 108 -8.61 6.20 2.13
CA ARG A 108 -9.97 6.45 1.67
C ARG A 108 -10.86 5.38 2.27
N ALA A 109 -12.02 5.81 2.79
CA ALA A 109 -13.12 4.90 3.01
C ALA A 109 -13.43 4.18 1.69
N GLU A 110 -13.79 2.90 1.77
CA GLU A 110 -14.31 2.18 0.60
C GLU A 110 -15.39 3.05 -0.04
N LYS A 111 -15.36 3.22 -1.37
CA LYS A 111 -16.53 3.80 -2.03
C LYS A 111 -17.69 2.84 -1.74
N PRO A 112 -18.82 3.34 -1.21
CA PRO A 112 -20.01 2.52 -0.98
C PRO A 112 -20.49 1.88 -2.29
#